data_AF-A0A1E1LS25-F1
#
_entry.id   AF-A0A1E1LS25-F1
#
_cell.length_a   1.000
_cell.length_b   1.000
_cell.length_c   1.000
_cell.angle_alpha   90.00
_cell.angle_beta   90.00
_cell.angle_gamma   90.00
#
_symmetry.space_group_name_H-M   'P 1'
#
loop_
_entity.id
_entity.type
_entity.pdbx_description
1 polymer ?
#
loop_
_entity_poly.entity_id
_entity_poly.type
_entity_poly.pdbx_seq_one_letter_code
_entity_poly.pdbx_strand_id
1 'polypeptide(L)'
;MELSSAVAWLESLGYAHTDIRRENLILDGEDHLKLTDFDTMEKIGTRALGCSPPWARCLGPEAGNQQRSFGDYGARYESFAIGSVLYFMTRGHEPYDDGVFGPEVGGAQVALLQFMLFPSLGTDPLDNIIRKCWYGKYQRLENLAEESKRLAGCSIRPRATCLDPETYKQAQEECQRLVLSGFLEVET
;
A
#
# COMPACT_ATOMS: atom_id res chain seq x y z
N MET A 1 13.09 -3.09 -6.33
CA MET A 1 12.41 -2.99 -5.02
C MET A 1 12.07 -4.38 -4.48
N GLU A 2 12.35 -4.65 -3.21
CA GLU A 2 12.22 -6.00 -2.62
C GLU A 2 10.78 -6.51 -2.57
N LEU A 3 9.82 -5.65 -2.19
CA LEU A 3 8.39 -6.02 -2.18
C LEU A 3 7.91 -6.55 -3.54
N SER A 4 8.20 -5.82 -4.63
CA SER A 4 7.83 -6.28 -5.97
C SER A 4 8.49 -7.60 -6.37
N SER A 5 9.71 -7.86 -5.90
CA SER A 5 10.40 -9.12 -6.17
C SER A 5 9.78 -10.29 -5.40
N ALA A 6 9.38 -10.08 -4.14
CA ALA A 6 8.69 -11.08 -3.34
C ALA A 6 7.35 -11.51 -3.98
N VAL A 7 6.54 -10.55 -4.40
CA VAL A 7 5.22 -10.86 -4.98
C VAL A 7 5.32 -11.43 -6.39
N ALA A 8 6.32 -11.04 -7.19
CA ALA A 8 6.59 -11.65 -8.48
C ALA A 8 7.02 -13.12 -8.31
N TRP A 9 7.76 -13.43 -7.26
CA TRP A 9 8.09 -14.81 -6.90
C TRP A 9 6.84 -15.61 -6.50
N LEU A 10 5.95 -15.06 -5.66
CA LEU A 10 4.67 -15.71 -5.33
C LEU A 10 3.81 -15.96 -6.58
N GLU A 11 3.73 -14.98 -7.47
CA GLU A 11 3.02 -15.12 -8.75
C GLU A 11 3.62 -16.25 -9.60
N SER A 12 4.95 -16.40 -9.62
CA SER A 12 5.62 -17.50 -10.32
C SER A 12 5.29 -18.89 -9.75
N LEU A 13 4.87 -18.96 -8.48
CA LEU A 13 4.36 -20.17 -7.84
C LEU A 13 2.86 -20.39 -8.06
N GLY A 14 2.18 -19.43 -8.70
CA GLY A 14 0.73 -19.48 -8.95
C GLY A 14 -0.14 -18.93 -7.81
N TYR A 15 0.45 -18.20 -6.86
CA TYR A 15 -0.24 -17.66 -5.69
C TYR A 15 -0.19 -16.13 -5.63
N ALA A 16 -1.21 -15.56 -4.99
CA ALA A 16 -1.31 -14.16 -4.59
C ALA A 16 -1.25 -14.09 -3.05
N HIS A 17 -0.66 -13.03 -2.51
CA HIS A 17 -0.57 -12.84 -1.05
C HIS A 17 -1.92 -12.48 -0.42
N THR A 18 -2.74 -11.71 -1.15
CA THR A 18 -4.08 -11.21 -0.83
C THR A 18 -4.19 -10.18 0.30
N ASP A 19 -3.22 -10.12 1.23
CA ASP A 19 -3.19 -9.14 2.33
C ASP A 19 -1.88 -8.31 2.39
N ILE A 20 -1.51 -7.67 1.27
CA ILE A 20 -0.37 -6.74 1.26
C ILE A 20 -0.77 -5.42 1.92
N ARG A 21 -0.15 -5.13 3.05
CA ARG A 21 -0.34 -3.90 3.83
C ARG A 21 0.88 -3.64 4.70
N ARG A 22 1.05 -2.41 5.19
CA ARG A 22 2.26 -2.01 5.95
C ARG A 22 2.54 -2.90 7.16
N GLU A 23 1.51 -3.44 7.80
CA GLU A 23 1.61 -4.29 8.99
C GLU A 23 2.27 -5.65 8.67
N ASN A 24 2.19 -6.09 7.41
CA ASN A 24 2.76 -7.35 6.90
C ASN A 24 4.12 -7.13 6.20
N LEU A 25 4.70 -5.94 6.33
CA LEU A 25 6.02 -5.58 5.81
C LEU A 25 6.95 -5.25 6.96
N ILE A 26 7.86 -6.17 7.25
CA ILE A 26 8.87 -5.99 8.31
C ILE A 26 10.24 -5.72 7.69
N LEU A 27 11.13 -5.10 8.45
CA LEU A 27 12.54 -4.95 8.11
C LEU A 27 13.38 -5.88 8.98
N ASP A 28 14.38 -6.54 8.39
CA ASP A 28 15.41 -7.21 9.17
C ASP A 28 16.47 -6.21 9.69
N GLY A 29 17.45 -6.72 10.45
CA GLY A 29 18.50 -5.89 11.06
C GLY A 29 19.44 -5.18 10.06
N GLU A 30 19.33 -5.48 8.76
CA GLU A 30 20.11 -4.86 7.69
C GLU A 30 19.23 -4.02 6.76
N ASP A 31 18.04 -3.61 7.22
CA ASP A 31 17.04 -2.82 6.50
C ASP A 31 16.48 -3.52 5.24
N HIS A 32 16.51 -4.86 5.17
CA HIS A 32 15.86 -5.59 4.10
C HIS A 32 14.39 -5.87 4.42
N LEU A 33 13.51 -5.52 3.49
CA LEU A 33 12.08 -5.79 3.57
C LEU A 33 11.79 -7.29 3.45
N LYS A 34 10.98 -7.79 4.38
CA LYS A 34 10.36 -9.11 4.35
C LYS A 34 8.85 -8.96 4.30
N LEU A 35 8.23 -9.70 3.38
CA LEU A 35 6.79 -9.90 3.34
C LEU A 35 6.43 -11.06 4.28
N THR A 36 5.44 -10.87 5.13
CA THR A 36 5.00 -11.83 6.15
C THR A 36 3.49 -12.06 6.10
N ASP A 37 2.99 -12.99 6.92
CA ASP A 37 1.57 -13.34 7.07
C ASP A 37 0.96 -13.93 5.79
N PHE A 38 1.29 -15.20 5.55
CA PHE A 38 0.88 -15.94 4.36
C PHE A 38 -0.42 -16.74 4.55
N ASP A 39 -1.14 -16.52 5.65
CA ASP A 39 -2.30 -17.34 6.05
C ASP A 39 -3.50 -17.15 5.10
N THR A 40 -3.54 -16.03 4.37
CA THR A 40 -4.61 -15.69 3.41
C THR A 40 -4.19 -15.90 1.95
N MET A 41 -3.05 -16.55 1.69
CA MET A 41 -2.61 -16.79 0.32
C MET A 41 -3.64 -17.59 -0.48
N GLU A 42 -3.88 -17.14 -1.71
CA GLU A 42 -4.84 -17.78 -2.60
C GLU A 42 -4.27 -18.00 -4.00
N LYS A 43 -4.86 -18.95 -4.71
CA LYS A 43 -4.48 -19.22 -6.11
C LYS A 43 -4.84 -18.02 -6.99
N ILE A 44 -3.95 -17.70 -7.93
CA ILE A 44 -4.24 -16.70 -8.95
C ILE A 44 -5.44 -17.13 -9.78
N GLY A 45 -6.34 -16.18 -10.05
CA GLY A 45 -7.61 -16.41 -10.74
C GLY A 45 -8.76 -16.82 -9.81
N THR A 46 -8.51 -17.09 -8.52
CA THR A 46 -9.57 -17.24 -7.54
C THR A 46 -10.28 -15.90 -7.34
N ARG A 47 -11.60 -15.95 -7.13
CA ARG A 47 -12.44 -14.78 -6.87
C ARG A 47 -11.97 -14.03 -5.62
N ALA A 48 -11.64 -12.75 -5.76
CA ALA A 48 -11.18 -11.96 -4.64
C ALA A 48 -12.33 -11.61 -3.68
N LEU A 49 -12.13 -11.87 -2.39
CA LEU A 49 -13.07 -11.47 -1.33
C LEU A 49 -12.91 -9.98 -0.97
N GLY A 50 -11.74 -9.42 -1.26
CA GLY A 50 -11.38 -8.05 -0.92
C GLY A 50 -10.71 -7.93 0.45
N CYS A 51 -10.24 -6.72 0.74
CA CYS A 51 -9.75 -6.28 2.03
C CYS A 51 -10.24 -4.83 2.24
N SER A 52 -10.08 -4.30 3.44
CA SER A 52 -10.41 -2.91 3.73
C SER A 52 -9.57 -1.96 2.86
N PRO A 53 -10.13 -0.82 2.42
CA PRO A 53 -9.34 0.28 1.87
C PRO A 53 -8.20 0.67 2.83
N PRO A 54 -7.05 1.15 2.32
CA PRO A 54 -6.72 1.41 0.92
C PRO A 54 -6.04 0.21 0.21
N TRP A 55 -6.00 -0.97 0.83
CA TRP A 55 -5.24 -2.14 0.34
C TRP A 55 -5.93 -2.86 -0.80
N ALA A 56 -7.27 -2.81 -0.84
CA ALA A 56 -8.07 -3.28 -1.95
C ALA A 56 -9.12 -2.24 -2.35
N ARG A 57 -9.63 -2.35 -3.57
CA ARG A 57 -10.76 -1.55 -4.04
C ARG A 57 -11.81 -2.41 -4.68
N CYS A 58 -13.07 -2.03 -4.43
CA CYS A 58 -14.17 -2.48 -5.24
C CYS A 58 -14.02 -1.90 -6.66
N LEU A 59 -14.28 -2.71 -7.67
CA LEU A 59 -14.22 -2.31 -9.07
C LEU A 59 -15.42 -1.44 -9.43
N GLY A 60 -15.18 -0.38 -10.19
CA GLY A 60 -16.20 0.54 -10.67
C GLY A 60 -16.76 0.13 -12.03
N PRO A 61 -17.42 1.06 -12.73
CA PRO A 61 -17.97 0.83 -14.07
C PRO A 61 -16.95 0.36 -15.10
N GLU A 62 -15.65 0.67 -14.91
CA GLU A 62 -14.58 0.29 -15.84
C GLU A 62 -14.41 -1.23 -15.97
N ALA A 63 -14.89 -2.00 -14.99
CA ALA A 63 -14.76 -3.45 -14.97
C ALA A 63 -15.95 -4.20 -15.60
N GLY A 64 -16.95 -3.48 -16.13
CA GLY A 64 -18.13 -4.07 -16.77
C GLY A 64 -18.84 -5.08 -15.87
N ASN A 65 -18.90 -6.35 -16.28
CA ASN A 65 -19.58 -7.41 -15.53
C ASN A 65 -18.96 -7.71 -14.16
N GLN A 66 -17.72 -7.28 -13.90
CA GLN A 66 -17.07 -7.41 -12.58
C GLN A 66 -17.25 -6.15 -11.71
N GLN A 67 -18.04 -5.16 -12.14
CA GLN A 67 -18.37 -4.00 -11.31
C GLN A 67 -18.97 -4.44 -9.95
N ARG A 68 -18.68 -3.66 -8.90
CA ARG A 68 -19.10 -3.94 -7.51
C ARG A 68 -18.49 -5.21 -6.91
N SER A 69 -17.35 -5.64 -7.43
CA SER A 69 -16.58 -6.74 -6.87
C SER A 69 -15.09 -6.41 -6.79
N PHE A 70 -14.29 -7.28 -6.19
CA PHE A 70 -12.84 -7.09 -6.13
C PHE A 70 -12.09 -7.74 -7.31
N GLY A 71 -12.81 -8.16 -8.37
CA GLY A 71 -12.21 -8.94 -9.45
C GLY A 71 -11.69 -10.29 -8.96
N ASP A 72 -10.59 -10.76 -9.54
CA ASP A 72 -9.93 -12.00 -9.15
C ASP A 72 -8.53 -11.69 -8.61
N TYR A 73 -8.00 -12.56 -7.76
CA TYR A 73 -6.64 -12.46 -7.26
C TYR A 73 -5.65 -12.60 -8.42
N GLY A 74 -4.61 -11.76 -8.40
CA GLY A 74 -3.60 -11.69 -9.45
C GLY A 74 -2.98 -10.30 -9.52
N ALA A 75 -2.20 -10.05 -10.59
CA ALA A 75 -1.38 -8.85 -10.73
C ALA A 75 -2.13 -7.53 -10.48
N ARG A 76 -3.36 -7.38 -10.99
CA ARG A 76 -4.19 -6.17 -10.78
C ARG A 76 -4.53 -5.94 -9.29
N TYR A 77 -4.85 -7.01 -8.56
CA TYR A 77 -5.23 -6.94 -7.16
C TYR A 77 -4.01 -6.63 -6.28
N GLU A 78 -2.94 -7.40 -6.46
CA GLU A 78 -1.69 -7.27 -5.71
C GLU A 78 -0.98 -5.93 -5.98
N SER A 79 -0.89 -5.51 -7.25
CA SER A 79 -0.27 -4.23 -7.60
C SER A 79 -1.03 -3.05 -7.04
N PHE A 80 -2.37 -3.12 -6.93
CA PHE A 80 -3.15 -2.06 -6.28
C PHE A 80 -2.71 -1.85 -4.82
N ALA A 81 -2.62 -2.94 -4.05
CA ALA A 81 -2.14 -2.91 -2.67
C ALA A 81 -0.72 -2.35 -2.57
N ILE A 82 0.18 -2.78 -3.46
CA ILE A 82 1.56 -2.26 -3.52
C ILE A 82 1.58 -0.76 -3.83
N GLY A 83 0.74 -0.27 -4.74
CA GLY A 83 0.62 1.17 -5.02
C GLY A 83 0.23 1.96 -3.77
N SER A 84 -0.72 1.46 -2.99
CA SER A 84 -1.14 2.07 -1.72
C SER A 84 -0.05 2.05 -0.65
N VAL A 85 0.71 0.94 -0.54
CA VAL A 85 1.88 0.86 0.35
C VAL A 85 2.95 1.87 -0.06
N LEU A 86 3.27 1.99 -1.34
CA LEU A 86 4.26 2.93 -1.84
C LEU A 86 3.85 4.38 -1.60
N TYR A 87 2.56 4.69 -1.78
CA TYR A 87 2.00 5.98 -1.43
C TYR A 87 2.22 6.27 0.06
N PHE A 88 1.84 5.35 0.96
CA PHE A 88 2.05 5.50 2.40
C PHE A 88 3.53 5.74 2.74
N MET A 89 4.43 4.93 2.23
CA MET A 89 5.87 5.04 2.51
C MET A 89 6.48 6.38 2.09
N THR A 90 5.93 7.02 1.08
CA THR A 90 6.47 8.26 0.52
C THR A 90 5.79 9.51 1.06
N ARG A 91 4.56 9.39 1.59
CA ARG A 91 3.73 10.52 2.04
C ARG A 91 3.57 10.56 3.55
N GLY A 92 3.77 9.43 4.23
CA GLY A 92 3.62 9.30 5.68
C GLY A 92 2.17 9.06 6.14
N HIS A 93 1.20 8.99 5.24
CA HIS A 93 -0.21 8.75 5.54
C HIS A 93 -0.88 7.88 4.45
N GLU A 94 -2.02 7.26 4.77
CA GLU A 94 -2.78 6.47 3.79
C GLU A 94 -3.44 7.37 2.73
N PRO A 95 -3.76 6.86 1.53
CA PRO A 95 -4.57 7.59 0.56
C PRO A 95 -5.85 8.13 1.20
N TYR A 96 -6.05 9.45 1.13
CA TYR A 96 -7.18 10.19 1.72
C TYR A 96 -7.16 10.40 3.25
N ASP A 97 -6.07 10.02 3.91
CA ASP A 97 -5.84 10.26 5.34
C ASP A 97 -4.90 11.46 5.58
N ASP A 98 -5.01 12.51 4.75
CA ASP A 98 -4.18 13.72 4.79
C ASP A 98 -4.83 14.88 5.57
N GLY A 99 -5.99 14.64 6.18
CA GLY A 99 -6.78 15.67 6.88
C GLY A 99 -7.42 16.73 5.97
N VAL A 100 -7.20 16.67 4.65
CA VAL A 100 -7.87 17.54 3.66
C VAL A 100 -9.35 17.15 3.55
N PHE A 101 -9.60 15.88 3.77
CA PHE A 101 -10.91 15.26 3.76
C PHE A 101 -11.42 15.17 5.21
N GLY A 102 -12.49 15.91 5.53
CA GLY A 102 -13.09 15.91 6.86
C GLY A 102 -13.64 14.52 7.29
N PRO A 103 -14.05 14.34 8.55
CA PRO A 103 -14.45 13.04 9.13
C PRO A 103 -15.60 12.32 8.38
N GLU A 104 -16.36 13.02 7.53
CA GLU A 104 -17.40 12.43 6.66
C GLU A 104 -16.83 11.59 5.50
N VAL A 105 -15.53 11.66 5.22
CA VAL A 105 -14.89 11.04 4.05
C VAL A 105 -14.51 9.56 4.26
N GLY A 106 -14.56 9.05 5.49
CA GLY A 106 -14.38 7.60 5.74
C GLY A 106 -15.34 6.73 4.90
N GLY A 107 -16.56 7.22 4.64
CA GLY A 107 -17.50 6.59 3.70
C GLY A 107 -17.21 6.87 2.22
N ALA A 108 -16.64 8.03 1.90
CA ALA A 108 -16.35 8.44 0.52
C ALA A 108 -15.08 7.81 -0.04
N GLN A 109 -14.11 7.39 0.78
CA GLN A 109 -12.88 6.73 0.32
C GLN A 109 -13.18 5.50 -0.56
N VAL A 110 -14.14 4.67 -0.13
CA VAL A 110 -14.60 3.50 -0.90
C VAL A 110 -15.10 3.93 -2.28
N ALA A 111 -15.92 4.99 -2.33
CA ALA A 111 -16.46 5.51 -3.57
C ALA A 111 -15.34 6.10 -4.47
N LEU A 112 -14.43 6.90 -3.92
CA LEU A 112 -13.32 7.50 -4.66
C LEU A 112 -12.46 6.41 -5.32
N LEU A 113 -12.02 5.41 -4.55
CA LEU A 113 -11.24 4.29 -5.08
C LEU A 113 -12.04 3.48 -6.10
N GLN A 114 -13.34 3.26 -5.88
CA GLN A 114 -14.20 2.56 -6.82
C GLN A 114 -14.31 3.29 -8.16
N PHE A 115 -14.42 4.62 -8.15
CA PHE A 115 -14.47 5.44 -9.36
C PHE A 115 -13.09 5.78 -9.94
N MET A 116 -12.02 5.18 -9.40
CA MET A 116 -10.63 5.46 -9.80
C MET A 116 -10.26 6.95 -9.73
N LEU A 117 -10.92 7.68 -8.82
CA LEU A 117 -10.48 8.98 -8.36
C LEU A 117 -9.41 8.67 -7.31
N PHE A 118 -8.15 8.97 -7.62
CA PHE A 118 -7.00 8.73 -6.75
C PHE A 118 -6.39 10.05 -6.30
N PRO A 119 -5.65 10.08 -5.17
CA PRO A 119 -4.92 11.28 -4.76
C PRO A 119 -3.97 11.75 -5.87
N SER A 120 -3.71 13.06 -5.90
CA SER A 120 -2.78 13.64 -6.88
C SER A 120 -1.37 13.08 -6.68
N LEU A 121 -0.73 12.69 -7.78
CA LEU A 121 0.65 12.21 -7.81
C LEU A 121 1.49 13.16 -8.68
N GLY A 122 2.76 13.31 -8.33
CA GLY A 122 3.76 13.98 -9.12
C GLY A 122 4.18 13.18 -10.36
N THR A 123 5.31 13.58 -10.95
CA THR A 123 5.81 13.05 -12.22
C THR A 123 7.09 12.23 -12.08
N ASP A 124 7.56 11.98 -10.86
CA ASP A 124 8.77 11.20 -10.65
C ASP A 124 8.54 9.70 -10.97
N PRO A 125 9.62 8.93 -11.17
CA PRO A 125 9.51 7.52 -11.55
C PRO A 125 8.73 6.65 -10.56
N LEU A 126 8.80 6.94 -9.25
CA LEU A 126 8.08 6.18 -8.24
C LEU A 126 6.58 6.49 -8.29
N ASP A 127 6.22 7.76 -8.47
CA ASP A 127 4.83 8.17 -8.69
C ASP A 127 4.24 7.59 -9.97
N ASN A 128 5.06 7.38 -11.00
CA ASN A 128 4.62 6.65 -12.19
C ASN A 128 4.29 5.18 -11.91
N ILE A 129 5.06 4.51 -11.04
CA ILE A 129 4.77 3.14 -10.61
C ILE A 129 3.48 3.10 -9.78
N ILE A 130 3.31 4.00 -8.80
CA ILE A 130 2.09 4.10 -7.99
C ILE A 130 0.86 4.26 -8.90
N ARG A 131 0.93 5.15 -9.88
CA ARG A 131 -0.13 5.36 -10.87
C ARG A 131 -0.42 4.07 -11.64
N LYS A 132 0.61 3.41 -12.20
CA LYS A 132 0.43 2.16 -12.95
C LYS A 132 -0.20 1.05 -12.10
N CYS A 133 0.20 0.95 -10.83
CA CYS A 133 -0.39 0.05 -9.85
C CYS A 133 -1.89 0.30 -9.68
N TRP A 134 -2.29 1.54 -9.36
CA TRP A 134 -3.70 1.88 -9.12
C TRP A 134 -4.59 1.72 -10.36
N TYR A 135 -4.05 2.02 -11.54
CA TYR A 135 -4.75 1.86 -12.81
C TYR A 135 -4.64 0.45 -13.42
N GLY A 136 -4.07 -0.53 -12.69
CA GLY A 136 -3.99 -1.93 -13.12
C GLY A 136 -3.21 -2.12 -14.42
N LYS A 137 -2.11 -1.38 -14.62
CA LYS A 137 -1.32 -1.40 -15.86
C LYS A 137 -0.28 -2.53 -15.93
N TYR A 138 -0.12 -3.30 -14.86
CA TYR A 138 0.75 -4.47 -14.83
C TYR A 138 -0.07 -5.74 -15.07
N GLN A 139 0.19 -6.41 -16.19
CA GLN A 139 -0.42 -7.72 -16.49
C GLN A 139 0.18 -8.85 -15.64
N ARG A 140 1.44 -8.69 -15.23
CA ARG A 140 2.20 -9.58 -14.36
C ARG A 140 2.95 -8.76 -13.32
N LEU A 141 3.12 -9.29 -12.12
CA LEU A 141 3.94 -8.69 -11.07
C LEU A 141 5.42 -8.71 -11.43
N GLU A 142 5.85 -9.63 -12.30
CA GLU A 142 7.17 -9.60 -12.92
C GLU A 142 7.45 -8.25 -13.63
N ASN A 143 6.48 -7.72 -14.40
CA ASN A 143 6.64 -6.43 -15.10
C ASN A 143 6.82 -5.27 -14.10
N LEU A 144 6.12 -5.31 -12.96
CA LEU A 144 6.30 -4.34 -11.88
C LEU A 144 7.69 -4.47 -11.24
N ALA A 145 8.15 -5.71 -10.99
CA ALA A 145 9.47 -5.97 -10.44
C ALA A 145 10.59 -5.50 -11.38
N GLU A 146 10.44 -5.68 -12.70
CA GLU A 146 11.39 -5.20 -13.69
C GLU A 146 11.45 -3.67 -13.78
N GLU A 147 10.29 -3.00 -13.75
CA GLU A 147 10.24 -1.54 -13.77
C GLU A 147 10.82 -0.96 -12.49
N SER A 148 10.50 -1.54 -11.32
CA SER A 148 10.99 -1.06 -10.03
C SER A 148 12.50 -1.22 -9.85
N LYS A 149 13.15 -2.16 -10.55
CA LYS A 149 14.62 -2.29 -10.59
C LYS A 149 15.31 -1.12 -11.28
N ARG A 150 14.60 -0.37 -12.13
CA ARG A 150 15.13 0.78 -12.88
C ARG A 150 15.07 2.09 -12.08
N LEU A 151 14.43 2.09 -10.91
CA LEU A 151 14.41 3.25 -10.03
C LEU A 151 15.83 3.60 -9.58
N ALA A 152 16.20 4.88 -9.74
CA ALA A 152 17.46 5.41 -9.24
C ALA A 152 17.57 5.17 -7.73
N GLY A 153 18.75 4.82 -7.23
CA GLY A 153 18.95 4.48 -5.82
C GLY A 153 18.75 3.01 -5.47
N CYS A 154 18.34 2.11 -6.39
CA CYS A 154 18.37 0.66 -6.12
C CYS A 154 19.76 0.12 -5.72
N SER A 155 20.83 0.85 -6.06
CA SER A 155 22.22 0.51 -5.70
C SER A 155 22.74 1.26 -4.47
N ILE A 156 22.07 2.34 -4.05
CA ILE A 156 22.42 3.11 -2.86
C ILE A 156 21.43 2.66 -1.80
N ARG A 157 21.85 1.81 -0.86
CA ARG A 157 21.03 1.49 0.32
C ARG A 157 21.14 2.69 1.26
N PRO A 158 20.16 3.60 1.34
CA PRO A 158 20.14 4.49 2.48
C PRO A 158 19.83 3.56 3.66
N ARG A 159 20.79 3.38 4.57
CA ARG A 159 20.43 2.78 5.85
C ARG A 159 19.35 3.64 6.46
N ALA A 160 18.40 3.03 7.16
CA ALA A 160 17.50 3.77 8.01
C ALA A 160 18.38 4.66 8.91
N THR A 161 18.38 5.97 8.65
CA THR A 161 18.96 6.91 9.61
C THR A 161 18.07 6.81 10.82
N CYS A 162 18.64 6.29 11.91
CA CYS A 162 17.99 6.37 13.22
C CYS A 162 17.47 7.81 13.35
N LEU A 163 16.18 7.95 13.66
CA LEU A 163 15.60 9.26 13.95
C LEU A 163 16.53 9.93 14.96
N ASP A 164 16.85 11.20 14.70
CA ASP A 164 17.73 11.93 15.58
C ASP A 164 17.15 11.83 17.02
N PRO A 165 17.98 11.63 18.06
CA PRO A 165 17.50 11.48 19.43
C PRO A 165 16.58 12.62 19.88
N GLU A 166 16.77 13.83 19.36
CA GLU A 166 15.93 14.99 19.61
C GLU A 166 14.56 14.83 18.93
N THR A 167 14.51 14.39 17.67
CA THR A 167 13.26 14.04 16.96
C THR A 167 12.49 12.93 17.72
N TYR A 168 13.18 11.89 18.19
CA TYR A 168 12.56 10.84 19.01
C TYR A 168 11.95 11.42 20.30
N LYS A 169 12.70 12.28 20.99
CA LYS A 169 12.27 12.90 22.24
C LYS A 169 11.09 13.84 22.03
N GLN A 170 11.11 14.64 20.96
CA GLN A 170 9.99 15.53 20.60
C GLN A 170 8.72 14.75 20.28
N ALA A 171 8.81 13.70 19.47
CA ALA A 171 7.68 12.83 19.19
C ALA A 171 7.14 12.15 20.47
N GLN A 172 8.03 11.73 21.37
CA GLN A 172 7.65 11.16 22.66
C GLN A 172 6.92 12.18 23.56
N GLU A 173 7.44 13.40 23.69
CA GLU A 173 6.84 14.49 24.45
C GLU A 173 5.48 14.89 23.89
N GLU A 174 5.34 14.94 22.56
CA GLU A 174 4.08 15.21 21.89
C GLU A 174 3.03 14.12 22.15
N CYS A 175 3.40 12.85 22.00
CA CYS A 175 2.53 11.72 22.34
C CYS A 175 2.09 11.77 23.80
N GLN A 176 3.01 12.03 24.73
CA GLN A 176 2.69 12.17 26.17
C GLN A 176 1.72 13.33 26.41
N ARG A 177 1.92 14.47 25.77
CA ARG A 177 1.03 15.64 25.86
C ARG A 177 -0.37 15.31 25.34
N LEU A 178 -0.49 14.61 24.21
CA LEU A 178 -1.77 14.21 23.62
C LEU A 178 -2.54 13.26 24.55
N VAL A 179 -1.85 12.28 25.14
CA VAL A 179 -2.43 11.37 26.15
C VAL A 179 -2.93 12.17 27.35
N LEU A 180 -2.11 13.07 27.90
CA LEU A 180 -2.47 13.90 29.06
C LEU A 180 -3.59 14.89 28.77
N SER A 181 -3.77 15.32 27.51
CA SER A 181 -4.87 16.20 27.10
C SER A 181 -6.19 15.46 26.82
N GLY A 182 -6.27 14.17 27.14
CA GLY A 182 -7.50 13.38 26.98
C GLY A 182 -7.77 12.92 25.54
N PHE A 183 -6.79 13.00 24.64
CA PHE A 183 -6.97 12.61 23.23
C PHE A 183 -7.27 11.11 23.05
N LEU A 184 -6.93 10.28 24.05
CA LEU A 184 -7.18 8.84 24.06
C LEU A 184 -8.30 8.43 25.03
N GLU A 185 -9.20 9.33 25.44
CA GLU A 185 -10.39 8.94 26.20
C GLU A 185 -11.27 8.02 25.33
N VAL A 186 -11.11 6.72 25.51
CA VAL A 186 -12.05 5.71 25.02
C VAL A 186 -13.28 5.82 25.91
N GLU A 187 -14.41 6.24 25.34
CA GLU A 187 -15.70 6.19 26.02
C GLU A 187 -15.94 4.74 26.51
N THR A 188 -15.88 4.55 27.84
CA THR A 188 -16.17 3.28 28.52
C THR A 188 -17.65 3.00 28.61
#